data_AF-A0A2D9X1L2-F1
#
_entry.id   AF-A0A2D9X1L2-F1
#
_cell.length_a   1.000
_cell.length_b   1.000
_cell.length_c   1.000
_cell.angle_alpha   90.00
_cell.angle_beta   90.00
_cell.angle_gamma   90.00
#
_symmetry.space_group_name_H-M   'P 1'
#
loop_
_entity.id
_entity.type
_entity.pdbx_description
1 polymer ?
#
loop_
_entity_poly.entity_id
_entity_poly.type
_entity_poly.pdbx_seq_one_letter_code
_entity_poly.pdbx_strand_id
1 'polypeptide(L)' 'MPIYPVINNKTGEKKELNLTIANYEQWRKDNPDWDKDWNAGCASEMYGTPKMSDGFKEVMSKVQSAHPLANLSRYT' A
#
# COMPACT_ATOMS: atom_id res chain seq x y z
N MET A 1 25.72 -2.50 5.88
CA MET A 1 25.87 -1.57 4.74
C MET A 1 24.51 -0.99 4.42
N PRO A 2 24.40 0.27 3.96
CA PRO A 2 23.13 0.85 3.55
C PRO A 2 22.51 0.08 2.39
N ILE A 3 21.20 -0.19 2.47
CA ILE A 3 20.41 -0.80 1.39
C ILE A 3 19.58 0.32 0.77
N TYR A 4 19.76 0.56 -0.53
CA TYR A 4 19.04 1.57 -1.29
C TYR A 4 18.08 0.88 -2.27
N PRO A 5 16.77 0.91 -2.02
CA PRO A 5 15.79 0.45 -2.98
C PRO A 5 15.66 1.47 -4.12
N VAL A 6 15.81 0.99 -5.36
CA VAL A 6 15.75 1.79 -6.59
C VAL A 6 14.76 1.18 -7.57
N ILE A 7 14.10 2.04 -8.35
CA ILE A 7 13.14 1.66 -9.37
C ILE A 7 13.53 2.24 -10.73
N ASN A 8 13.46 1.43 -11.77
CA ASN A 8 13.64 1.90 -13.14
C ASN A 8 12.34 2.54 -13.64
N ASN A 9 12.38 3.81 -14.04
CA ASN A 9 11.20 4.54 -14.49
C ASN A 9 10.67 4.07 -15.87
N LYS A 10 11.48 3.38 -16.67
CA LYS A 10 11.11 2.88 -18.00
C LYS A 10 10.54 1.47 -17.97
N THR A 11 11.09 0.59 -17.14
CA THR A 11 10.69 -0.84 -17.10
C THR A 11 9.88 -1.21 -15.86
N GLY A 12 9.90 -0.37 -14.82
CA GLY A 12 9.30 -0.68 -13.52
C GLY A 12 10.09 -1.72 -12.71
N GLU A 13 11.30 -2.10 -13.15
CA GLU A 13 12.15 -3.03 -12.41
C GLU A 13 12.60 -2.42 -11.08
N LYS A 14 12.51 -3.22 -10.01
CA LYS A 14 12.96 -2.85 -8.67
C LYS A 14 14.24 -3.59 -8.32
N LYS A 15 15.21 -2.88 -7.74
CA LYS A 15 16.47 -3.47 -7.26
C LYS A 15 16.85 -2.91 -5.90
N GLU A 16 17.53 -3.73 -5.11
CA GLU A 16 18.09 -3.35 -3.82
C GLU A 16 19.61 -3.26 -3.94
N LEU A 17 20.15 -2.06 -3.79
CA LEU A 17 21.58 -1.81 -3.91
C LEU A 17 22.22 -1.70 -2.53
N ASN A 18 23.20 -2.58 -2.27
CA ASN A 18 24.01 -2.55 -1.06
C ASN A 18 25.29 -1.75 -1.32
N LEU A 19 25.23 -0.43 -1.17
CA LEU A 19 26.32 0.48 -1.52
C LEU A 19 26.57 1.51 -0.40
N THR A 20 27.76 2.12 -0.39
CA THR A 20 28.01 3.33 0.40
C THR A 20 27.32 4.54 -0.25
N ILE A 21 27.05 5.60 0.51
CA ILE A 21 26.36 6.80 -0.01
C ILE A 21 27.11 7.44 -1.20
N ALA A 22 28.44 7.46 -1.14
CA ALA A 22 29.29 8.01 -2.20
C ALA A 22 29.16 7.21 -3.52
N ASN A 23 29.13 5.88 -3.42
CA ASN A 23 28.95 5.02 -4.59
C ASN A 23 27.53 5.11 -5.15
N TYR A 24 26.52 5.30 -4.29
CA TYR A 24 25.13 5.49 -4.72
C TYR A 24 24.95 6.82 -5.49
N GLU A 25 25.56 7.91 -5.04
CA GLU A 25 25.49 9.20 -5.76
C GLU A 25 26.10 9.11 -7.16
N GLN A 26 27.23 8.41 -7.30
CA GLN A 26 27.85 8.18 -8.61
C GLN A 26 26.98 7.29 -9.48
N TRP A 27 26.48 6.17 -8.93
CA TRP A 27 25.61 5.25 -9.64
C TRP A 27 24.33 5.92 -10.16
N ARG A 28 23.73 6.83 -9.38
CA ARG A 28 22.54 7.59 -9.78
C ARG A 28 22.81 8.57 -10.92
N LYS A 29 24.03 9.14 -11.00
CA LYS A 29 24.45 9.99 -12.13
C LYS A 29 24.63 9.15 -13.41
N ASP A 30 25.22 7.97 -13.26
CA ASP A 30 25.49 7.07 -14.38
C ASP A 30 24.22 6.34 -14.88
N ASN A 31 23.18 6.24 -14.04
CA ASN A 31 21.91 5.56 -14.33
C ASN A 31 20.70 6.50 -14.13
N PRO A 32 20.52 7.50 -15.01
CA PRO A 32 19.45 8.52 -14.87
C PRO A 32 18.04 7.95 -15.01
N ASP A 33 17.90 6.77 -15.60
CA ASP A 33 16.63 6.06 -15.76
C ASP A 33 16.15 5.42 -14.45
N TRP A 34 17.00 5.38 -13.42
CA TRP A 34 16.71 4.79 -12.12
C TRP A 34 16.53 5.88 -11.06
N ASP A 35 15.44 5.80 -10.33
CA ASP A 35 15.18 6.69 -9.20
C ASP A 35 15.05 5.91 -7.90
N LYS A 36 15.09 6.63 -6.78
CA LYS A 36 14.86 6.04 -5.45
C LYS A 36 13.43 5.52 -5.37
N ASP A 37 13.25 4.26 -4.98
CA ASP A 37 11.91 3.72 -4.72
C ASP A 37 11.41 4.26 -3.37
N TRP A 38 10.64 5.34 -3.42
CA TRP A 38 9.99 5.93 -2.24
C TRP A 38 8.82 5.08 -1.72
N ASN A 39 8.35 4.10 -2.49
CA ASN A 39 7.33 3.15 -2.06
C ASN A 39 7.92 1.93 -1.34
N ALA A 40 9.23 1.74 -1.37
CA ALA A 40 9.88 0.69 -0.60
C ALA A 40 9.79 1.01 0.91
N GLY A 41 8.77 0.46 1.56
CA GLY A 41 8.48 0.64 2.99
C GLY A 41 7.38 1.65 3.29
N CYS A 42 6.89 2.40 2.31
CA CYS A 42 5.76 3.29 2.47
C CYS A 42 4.47 2.51 2.13
N ALA A 43 3.77 2.05 3.17
CA ALA A 43 2.52 1.27 3.09
C ALA A 43 2.66 -0.18 2.61
N SER A 44 3.35 -1.01 3.40
CA SER A 44 2.76 -2.33 3.66
C SER A 44 1.53 -2.09 4.54
N GLU A 45 0.41 -2.77 4.28
CA GLU A 45 -0.85 -2.65 5.02
C GLU A 45 -0.61 -2.80 6.55
N MET A 46 -0.33 -1.70 7.26
CA MET A 46 -0.10 -1.74 8.72
C MET A 46 -1.33 -2.25 9.47
N TYR A 47 -2.50 -2.13 8.85
CA TYR A 47 -3.73 -2.77 9.23
C TYR A 47 -4.31 -3.36 7.95
N GLY A 48 -4.36 -4.68 7.85
CA GLY A 48 -4.89 -5.38 6.68
C GLY A 48 -6.24 -4.82 6.23
N THR A 49 -6.57 -4.98 4.93
CA THR A 49 -7.81 -4.53 4.27
C THR A 49 -8.83 -3.87 5.20
N PRO A 50 -9.01 -2.53 5.17
CA PRO A 50 -9.87 -1.85 6.12
C PRO A 50 -11.28 -2.45 6.06
N LYS A 51 -11.69 -3.12 7.15
CA LYS A 51 -13.01 -3.75 7.33
C LYS A 51 -14.14 -2.72 7.48
N MET A 52 -14.12 -1.65 6.67
CA MET A 52 -15.15 -0.62 6.65
C MET A 52 -16.53 -1.19 6.27
N SER A 53 -16.58 -2.36 5.63
CA SER A 53 -17.82 -3.03 5.23
C SER A 53 -18.52 -3.80 6.36
N ASP A 54 -17.81 -4.21 7.42
CA ASP A 54 -18.41 -5.04 8.49
C ASP A 54 -19.30 -4.20 9.43
N GLY A 55 -18.87 -2.98 9.79
CA GLY A 55 -19.60 -2.14 10.73
C GLY A 55 -20.95 -1.62 10.21
N PHE A 56 -21.04 -1.27 8.93
CA PHE A 56 -22.29 -0.82 8.33
C PHE A 56 -23.33 -1.94 8.28
N LYS A 57 -22.92 -3.15 7.87
CA LYS A 57 -23.80 -4.33 7.83
C LYS A 57 -24.30 -4.73 9.21
N GLU A 58 -23.45 -4.63 10.23
CA GLU A 58 -23.84 -4.92 11.62
C GLU A 58 -24.94 -3.97 12.12
N VAL A 59 -24.81 -2.67 11.84
CA VAL A 59 -25.83 -1.67 12.20
C VAL A 59 -27.13 -1.93 11.45
N MET A 60 -27.07 -2.24 10.14
CA MET A 60 -28.26 -2.55 9.35
C MET A 60 -28.95 -3.84 9.81
N SER A 61 -28.19 -4.85 10.24
CA SER A 61 -28.72 -6.08 10.82
C SER A 61 -29.43 -5.83 12.16
N LYS A 62 -28.88 -4.97 13.03
CA LYS A 62 -29.54 -4.55 14.29
C LYS A 62 -30.82 -3.76 14.07
N VAL A 63 -30.86 -2.89 13.04
CA VAL A 63 -32.07 -2.15 12.70
C VAL A 63 -33.15 -3.07 12.14
N GLN A 64 -32.78 -4.04 11.29
CA GLN A 64 -33.72 -5.02 10.75
C GLN A 64 -34.28 -5.96 11.81
N SER A 65 -33.49 -6.34 12.83
CA SER A 65 -33.99 -7.16 13.94
C SER A 65 -34.98 -6.41 14.84
N ALA A 66 -34.76 -5.10 15.05
CA ALA A 66 -35.69 -4.25 15.80
C ALA A 66 -36.95 -3.86 15.00
N HIS A 67 -36.84 -3.77 13.67
CA HIS A 67 -37.93 -3.36 12.78
C HIS A 67 -38.11 -4.35 11.61
N PRO A 68 -38.81 -5.49 11.82
CA PRO A 68 -38.95 -6.56 10.83
C PRO A 68 -39.77 -6.18 9.59
N LEU A 69 -40.46 -5.03 9.61
CA LEU A 69 -41.22 -4.49 8.47
C LEU A 69 -40.35 -3.62 7.53
N ALA A 70 -39.18 -3.18 7.98
CA ALA A 70 -38.23 -2.47 7.13
C ALA A 70 -37.43 -3.49 6.33
N ASN A 71 -37.73 -3.64 5.04
CA ASN A 71 -37.00 -4.57 4.16
C ASN A 71 -35.59 -4.01 3.84
N LEU A 72 -34.65 -4.25 4.77
CA LEU A 72 -33.25 -3.81 4.68
C LEU A 72 -32.32 -4.92 4.16
N SER A 73 -32.88 -6.03 3.64
CA SER A 73 -32.15 -7.20 3.12
C SER A 73 -31.15 -6.90 2.00
N ARG A 74 -31.25 -5.72 1.35
CA ARG A 74 -30.28 -5.26 0.34
C ARG A 74 -28.98 -4.70 0.95
N TYR A 75 -28.95 -4.44 2.26
CA TYR A 75 -27.86 -3.76 2.97
C TYR A 75 -27.24 -4.58 4.10
N THR A 76 -27.84 -5.71 4.49
CA THR A 76 -27.29 -6.68 5.45
C THR A 76 -26.39 -7.69 4.76
#